data_AF-A0A941WQS4-F1
#
_entry.id   AF-A0A941WQS4-F1
#
_cell.length_a   1.000
_cell.length_b   1.000
_cell.length_c   1.000
_cell.angle_alpha   90.00
_cell.angle_beta   90.00
_cell.angle_gamma   90.00
#
_symmetry.space_group_name_H-M   'P 1'
#
loop_
_entity.id
_entity.type
_entity.pdbx_description
1 polymer ?
#
loop_
_entity_poly.entity_id
_entity_poly.type
_entity_poly.pdbx_seq_one_letter_code
_entity_poly.pdbx_strand_id
1 'polypeptide(L)'
;MEDMRNIVVLKDLPSNLVEEAIIVLKQNQKIKKPEYVENKGKAEQKSEKHKFGNYITKEAEMLITDYITKVEKNKKNKEIKKIENKYKTLKRINIGLSIILFISLLFNLI
;
A
#
# COMPACT_ATOMS: atom_id res chain seq x y z
N MET A 1 -33.16 -8.10 -7.38
CA MET A 1 -31.71 -7.80 -7.23
C MET A 1 -31.53 -6.68 -6.20
N GLU A 2 -32.04 -6.85 -4.97
CA GLU A 2 -32.47 -5.69 -4.18
C GLU A 2 -31.74 -5.48 -2.85
N ASP A 3 -30.65 -6.21 -2.55
CA ASP A 3 -30.12 -6.24 -1.18
C ASP A 3 -28.57 -6.11 -1.07
N MET A 4 -27.98 -5.13 -1.76
CA MET A 4 -26.59 -4.68 -1.53
C MET A 4 -26.55 -3.39 -0.71
N ARG A 5 -27.17 -3.39 0.47
CA ARG A 5 -27.48 -2.17 1.27
C ARG A 5 -26.29 -1.33 1.77
N ASN A 6 -25.04 -1.77 1.59
CA ASN A 6 -23.85 -1.08 2.10
C ASN A 6 -22.74 -0.86 1.04
N ILE A 7 -23.09 -0.64 -0.23
CA ILE A 7 -22.13 -0.30 -1.29
C ILE A 7 -22.29 1.17 -1.66
N VAL A 8 -21.21 1.94 -1.54
CA VAL A 8 -21.14 3.30 -2.08
C VAL A 8 -20.61 3.20 -3.51
N VAL A 9 -21.46 3.56 -4.48
CA VAL A 9 -21.09 3.57 -5.90
C VAL A 9 -20.71 5.00 -6.29
N LEU A 10 -19.44 5.22 -6.62
CA LEU A 10 -18.97 6.48 -7.20
C LEU A 10 -19.10 6.39 -8.72
N LYS A 11 -19.76 7.37 -9.33
CA LYS A 11 -19.95 7.50 -10.79
C LYS A 11 -19.21 8.73 -11.30
N ASP A 12 -18.93 8.74 -12.61
CA ASP A 12 -18.36 9.89 -13.34
C ASP A 12 -16.99 10.37 -12.83
N LEU A 13 -16.18 9.48 -12.27
CA LEU A 13 -14.79 9.76 -11.93
C LEU A 13 -13.89 9.64 -13.17
N PRO A 14 -13.02 10.64 -13.44
CA PRO A 14 -11.95 10.52 -14.42
C PRO A 14 -11.12 9.24 -14.23
N SER A 15 -10.88 8.47 -15.30
CA SER A 15 -10.23 7.16 -15.24
C SER A 15 -8.78 7.20 -14.75
N ASN A 16 -8.15 8.37 -14.75
CA ASN A 16 -6.79 8.60 -14.25
C ASN A 16 -6.73 8.91 -12.74
N LEU A 17 -7.87 9.15 -12.08
CA LEU A 17 -7.92 9.42 -10.65
C LEU A 17 -7.99 8.16 -9.80
N VAL A 18 -8.39 7.03 -10.39
CA VAL A 18 -8.56 5.76 -9.70
C VAL A 18 -7.64 4.75 -10.36
N GLU A 19 -6.51 4.46 -9.71
CA GLU A 19 -5.60 3.40 -10.14
C GLU A 19 -6.14 2.03 -9.71
N GLU A 20 -6.66 1.91 -8.49
CA GLU A 20 -7.21 0.66 -7.93
C GLU A 20 -8.31 0.91 -6.89
N ALA A 21 -9.23 -0.06 -6.71
CA ALA A 21 -10.34 -0.01 -5.74
C ALA A 21 -10.51 -1.34 -5.01
N ILE A 22 -10.83 -1.28 -3.71
CA ILE A 22 -10.98 -2.45 -2.83
C ILE A 22 -12.40 -2.48 -2.25
N ILE A 23 -13.08 -3.63 -2.38
CA ILE A 23 -14.47 -3.82 -1.93
C ILE A 23 -14.47 -4.68 -0.66
N VAL A 24 -15.01 -4.15 0.45
CA VAL A 24 -15.15 -4.88 1.71
C VAL A 24 -16.61 -5.28 1.92
N LEU A 25 -16.90 -6.59 1.90
CA LEU A 25 -18.25 -7.12 2.16
C LEU A 25 -18.53 -7.19 3.67
N LYS A 26 -19.43 -6.33 4.16
CA LYS A 26 -20.00 -6.45 5.51
C LYS A 26 -21.18 -7.44 5.50
N GLN A 27 -21.15 -8.45 6.36
CA GLN A 27 -22.26 -9.41 6.48
C GLN A 27 -23.57 -8.70 6.89
N ASN A 28 -24.65 -8.93 6.14
CA ASN A 28 -25.99 -8.40 6.42
C ASN A 28 -26.50 -8.92 7.78
N GLN A 29 -26.47 -8.08 8.82
CA GLN A 29 -27.20 -8.38 10.06
C GLN A 29 -28.69 -8.11 9.83
N LYS A 30 -29.49 -9.17 9.61
CA LYS A 30 -30.95 -9.09 9.69
C LYS A 30 -31.35 -8.69 11.11
N ILE A 31 -31.61 -7.42 11.36
CA ILE A 31 -32.18 -6.93 12.63
C ILE A 31 -33.64 -7.41 12.66
N LYS A 32 -33.89 -8.59 13.25
CA LYS A 32 -35.25 -8.96 13.66
C LYS A 32 -35.61 -8.09 14.86
N LYS A 33 -36.72 -7.35 14.76
CA LYS A 33 -37.33 -6.64 15.90
C LYS A 33 -37.54 -7.67 17.02
N PRO A 34 -36.97 -7.50 18.23
CA PRO A 34 -37.15 -8.49 19.28
C PRO A 34 -38.54 -8.34 19.88
N GLU A 35 -39.43 -9.26 19.57
CA GLU A 35 -40.56 -9.57 20.45
C GLU A 35 -40.01 -10.11 21.77
N TYR A 36 -40.56 -9.59 22.87
CA TYR A 36 -40.19 -9.88 24.24
C TYR A 36 -40.29 -11.39 24.52
N VAL A 37 -39.16 -12.02 24.88
CA VAL A 37 -39.15 -13.29 25.60
C VAL A 37 -37.99 -13.28 26.59
N GLU A 38 -38.36 -13.37 27.87
CA GLU A 38 -37.49 -13.57 29.02
C GLU A 38 -36.61 -14.83 28.88
N ASN A 39 -35.55 -14.85 29.70
CA ASN A 39 -34.70 -15.99 30.06
C ASN A 39 -33.35 -16.16 29.32
N LYS A 40 -32.32 -15.71 30.05
CA LYS A 40 -30.96 -16.27 30.24
C LYS A 40 -30.35 -17.04 29.05
N GLY A 41 -29.39 -16.41 28.36
CA GLY A 41 -28.52 -17.08 27.38
C GLY A 41 -27.92 -16.22 26.25
N LYS A 42 -28.09 -14.89 26.24
CA LYS A 42 -27.79 -14.03 25.07
C LYS A 42 -26.52 -13.17 25.17
N ALA A 43 -25.73 -13.28 26.24
CA ALA A 43 -24.55 -12.42 26.45
C ALA A 43 -23.33 -12.84 25.61
N GLU A 44 -23.15 -14.13 25.34
CA GLU A 44 -21.92 -14.66 24.71
C GLU A 44 -21.91 -14.48 23.18
N GLN A 45 -23.05 -14.66 22.50
CA GLN A 45 -23.15 -14.54 21.04
C GLN A 45 -22.95 -13.12 20.48
N LYS A 46 -23.18 -12.07 21.30
CA LYS A 46 -22.92 -10.67 20.90
C LYS A 46 -21.41 -10.37 20.82
N SER A 47 -20.60 -11.05 21.63
CA SER A 47 -19.17 -10.82 21.73
C SER A 47 -18.39 -11.40 20.53
N GLU A 48 -18.78 -12.57 20.03
CA GLU A 48 -18.11 -13.22 18.90
C GLU A 48 -18.37 -12.54 17.55
N LYS A 49 -19.60 -12.05 17.32
CA LYS A 49 -19.93 -11.27 16.12
C LYS A 49 -19.10 -9.99 15.99
N HIS A 50 -18.81 -9.34 17.12
CA HIS A 50 -17.97 -8.14 17.15
C HIS A 50 -16.50 -8.47 16.86
N LYS A 51 -16.02 -9.63 17.33
CA LYS A 51 -14.67 -10.13 17.03
C LYS A 51 -14.48 -10.48 15.55
N PHE A 52 -15.49 -11.10 14.91
CA PHE A 52 -15.40 -11.49 13.50
C PHE A 52 -15.49 -10.30 12.52
N GLY A 53 -16.34 -9.31 12.79
CA GLY A 53 -16.36 -8.06 12.02
C GLY A 53 -15.05 -7.28 12.12
N ASN A 54 -14.43 -7.30 13.31
CA ASN A 54 -13.10 -6.72 13.51
C ASN A 54 -12.02 -7.50 12.75
N TYR A 55 -12.16 -8.82 12.59
CA TYR A 55 -11.21 -9.65 11.85
C TYR A 55 -11.19 -9.29 10.36
N ILE A 56 -12.35 -9.24 9.70
CA ILE A 56 -12.41 -8.88 8.27
C ILE A 56 -11.90 -7.46 8.02
N THR A 57 -12.22 -6.53 8.92
CA THR A 57 -11.75 -5.15 8.81
C THR A 57 -10.23 -5.07 8.96
N LYS A 58 -9.64 -5.81 9.91
CA LYS A 58 -8.18 -5.88 10.11
C LYS A 58 -7.47 -6.56 8.96
N GLU A 59 -8.05 -7.60 8.37
CA GLU A 59 -7.46 -8.28 7.21
C GLU A 59 -7.45 -7.35 5.99
N ALA A 60 -8.55 -6.62 5.76
CA ALA A 60 -8.60 -5.60 4.72
C ALA A 60 -7.56 -4.48 4.96
N GLU A 61 -7.45 -3.99 6.20
CA GLU A 61 -6.44 -2.99 6.59
C GLU A 61 -5.02 -3.49 6.34
N MET A 62 -4.73 -4.75 6.68
CA MET A 62 -3.44 -5.38 6.46
C MET A 62 -3.09 -5.47 4.97
N LEU A 63 -4.04 -5.90 4.13
CA LEU A 63 -3.85 -6.01 2.68
C LEU A 63 -3.61 -4.64 2.03
N ILE A 64 -4.38 -3.62 2.43
CA ILE A 64 -4.20 -2.24 1.96
C ILE A 64 -2.81 -1.72 2.37
N THR A 65 -2.41 -1.96 3.62
CA THR A 65 -1.13 -1.49 4.15
C THR A 65 0.05 -2.16 3.46
N ASP A 66 -0.01 -3.47 3.22
CA ASP A 66 1.03 -4.20 2.50
C ASP A 66 1.19 -3.68 1.07
N TYR A 67 0.07 -3.45 0.37
CA TYR A 67 0.09 -2.90 -0.97
C TYR A 67 0.72 -1.50 -1.02
N ILE A 68 0.27 -0.57 -0.17
CA ILE A 68 0.82 0.80 -0.09
C ILE A 68 2.33 0.74 0.17
N THR A 69 2.75 -0.08 1.13
CA THR A 69 4.16 -0.24 1.50
C THR A 69 4.98 -0.73 0.31
N LYS A 70 4.47 -1.70 -0.45
CA LYS A 70 5.16 -2.25 -1.63
C LYS A 70 5.30 -1.22 -2.75
N VAL A 71 4.25 -0.43 -3.02
CA VAL A 71 4.28 0.64 -4.02
C VAL A 71 5.29 1.72 -3.65
N GLU A 72 5.25 2.20 -2.40
CA GLU A 72 6.20 3.21 -1.91
C GLU A 72 7.65 2.71 -1.95
N LYS A 73 7.90 1.48 -1.50
CA LYS A 73 9.24 0.88 -1.53
C LYS A 73 9.77 0.74 -2.94
N ASN A 74 8.92 0.33 -3.89
CA ASN A 74 9.30 0.24 -5.30
C ASN A 74 9.65 1.61 -5.89
N LYS A 75 8.91 2.66 -5.55
CA LYS A 75 9.22 4.04 -5.96
C LYS A 75 10.56 4.51 -5.40
N LYS A 76 10.77 4.36 -4.09
CA LYS A 76 12.03 4.70 -3.41
C LYS A 76 13.22 3.95 -4.00
N ASN A 77 13.08 2.64 -4.26
CA ASN A 77 14.13 1.83 -4.88
C ASN A 77 14.50 2.31 -6.30
N LYS A 78 13.52 2.72 -7.11
CA LYS A 78 13.77 3.28 -8.44
C LYS A 78 14.56 4.59 -8.35
N GLU A 79 14.22 5.47 -7.40
CA GLU A 79 14.94 6.72 -7.18
C GLU A 79 16.37 6.49 -6.69
N ILE A 80 16.56 5.58 -5.73
CA ILE A 80 17.88 5.19 -5.24
C ILE A 80 18.74 4.62 -6.37
N LYS A 81 18.21 3.72 -7.19
CA LYS A 81 18.93 3.17 -8.36
C LYS A 81 19.35 4.25 -9.36
N LYS A 82 18.51 5.27 -9.60
CA LYS A 82 18.87 6.40 -10.46
C LYS A 82 20.06 7.18 -9.89
N ILE A 83 20.07 7.45 -8.58
CA ILE A 83 21.17 8.15 -7.90
C ILE A 83 22.44 7.30 -7.94
N GLU A 84 22.34 6.00 -7.63
CA GLU A 84 23.47 5.06 -7.63
C GLU A 84 24.13 4.98 -9.03
N ASN A 85 23.34 4.92 -10.09
CA ASN A 85 23.86 4.91 -11.45
C ASN A 85 24.57 6.23 -11.81
N LYS A 86 24.00 7.39 -11.45
CA LYS A 86 24.67 8.69 -11.64
C LYS A 86 26.00 8.75 -10.90
N TYR A 87 26.03 8.30 -9.64
CA TYR A 87 27.25 8.25 -8.84
C TYR A 87 28.31 7.33 -9.45
N LYS A 88 27.93 6.13 -9.92
CA LYS A 88 28.86 5.20 -10.60
C LYS A 88 29.47 5.83 -11.86
N THR A 89 28.67 6.52 -12.68
CA THR A 89 29.18 7.24 -13.85
C THR A 89 30.15 8.34 -13.46
N LEU A 90 29.80 9.17 -12.47
CA LEU A 90 30.67 10.24 -11.95
C LEU A 90 32.00 9.68 -11.44
N LYS A 91 31.97 8.57 -10.69
CA LYS A 91 33.17 7.92 -10.18
C LYS A 91 34.10 7.47 -11.30
N ARG A 92 33.57 6.90 -12.40
CA ARG A 92 34.38 6.50 -13.56
C ARG A 92 35.02 7.70 -14.25
N ILE A 93 34.26 8.78 -14.46
CA ILE A 93 34.77 10.02 -15.04
C ILE A 93 35.90 10.59 -14.17
N ASN A 94 35.70 10.64 -12.86
CA ASN A 94 36.70 11.18 -11.94
C ASN A 94 38.00 10.37 -11.93
N ILE A 95 37.91 9.04 -12.01
CA ILE A 95 39.09 8.16 -12.16
C ILE A 95 39.82 8.47 -13.48
N GLY A 96 39.08 8.59 -14.59
CA GLY A 96 39.66 8.95 -15.89
C GLY A 96 40.36 10.31 -15.88
N LEU A 97 39.73 11.33 -15.30
CA LEU A 97 40.31 12.66 -15.13
C LEU A 97 41.59 12.63 -14.29
N SER A 98 41.60 11.87 -13.20
CA SER A 98 42.80 11.69 -12.36
C SER A 98 43.97 11.08 -13.14
N ILE A 99 43.70 10.06 -13.97
CA ILE A 99 44.73 9.43 -14.81
C ILE A 99 45.27 10.43 -15.84
N ILE A 100 44.39 11.17 -16.52
CA ILE A 100 44.78 12.18 -17.52
C ILE A 100 45.65 13.27 -16.88
N LEU A 101 45.26 13.76 -15.70
CA LEU A 101 46.05 14.73 -14.92
C LEU A 101 47.43 14.16 -14.58
N PHE A 102 47.49 12.91 -14.11
CA PHE A 102 48.75 12.27 -13.75
C PHE A 102 49.68 12.13 -14.96
N ILE A 103 49.14 11.72 -16.11
CA ILE A 103 49.88 11.65 -17.38
C ILE A 103 50.38 13.05 -17.79
N SER A 104 49.55 14.08 -17.68
CA SER A 104 49.95 15.45 -18.04
C SER A 104 51.08 15.99 -17.15
N LEU A 105 51.08 15.66 -15.86
CA LEU A 105 52.17 16.00 -14.95
C LEU A 105 53.47 15.29 -15.31
N LEU A 106 53.40 14.00 -15.67
CA LEU A 106 54.56 13.24 -16.12
C LEU A 106 55.16 13.80 -17.41
N PHE A 107 54.32 14.20 -18.38
CA PHE A 107 54.77 14.86 -19.61
C PHE A 107 55.40 16.24 -19.37
N ASN A 108 54.96 16.98 -18.35
CA ASN A 108 55.53 18.28 -18.02
C ASN A 108 56.88 18.16 -17.27
N LEU A 109 57.12 17.02 -16.63
CA LEU A 109 58.32 16.75 -15.83
C LEU A 109 59.49 16.15 -16.65
N ILE A 110 59.21 15.65 -17.86
CA ILE A 110 60.18 15.18 -18.86
C ILE A 110 60.54 16.33 -19.79
#